data_AF-A0A392QIX2-F1
#
_entry.id   AF-A0A392QIX2-F1
#
_cell.length_a   1.000
_cell.length_b   1.000
_cell.length_c   1.000
_cell.angle_alpha   90.00
_cell.angle_beta   90.00
_cell.angle_gamma   90.00
#
_symmetry.space_group_name_H-M   'P 1'
#
loop_
_entity.id
_entity.type
_entity.pdbx_description
1 polymer ?
#
loop_
_entity_poly.entity_id
_entity_poly.type
_entity_poly.pdbx_seq_one_letter_code
_entity_poly.pdbx_strand_id
1 'polypeptide(L)' 'MGSLRCNVDVVCYSEHNIYCVGACLRDENERFVKAFVKRYEGKPKIYEAEAIGLLVFEVAE' A
#
# COMPACT_ATOMS: atom_id res chain seq x y z
N MET A 1 -22.22 -11.97 -1.32
CA MET A 1 -21.09 -11.31 -0.61
C MET A 1 -20.10 -10.92 -1.68
N GLY A 2 -19.77 -9.63 -1.80
CA GLY A 2 -18.73 -9.18 -2.73
C GLY A 2 -17.34 -9.41 -2.13
N SER A 3 -16.34 -9.62 -2.99
CA SER A 3 -14.93 -9.67 -2.59
C SER A 3 -14.17 -8.47 -3.14
N LEU A 4 -13.16 -8.03 -2.39
CA LEU A 4 -12.20 -7.02 -2.86
C LEU A 4 -10.82 -7.66 -2.96
N ARG A 5 -10.10 -7.33 -4.04
CA ARG A 5 -8.68 -7.64 -4.20
C ARG A 5 -7.87 -6.39 -3.85
N CYS A 6 -6.89 -6.54 -2.97
CA CYS A 6 -5.95 -5.48 -2.62
C CYS A 6 -4.54 -5.90 -3.05
N ASN A 7 -3.84 -5.05 -3.80
CA ASN A 7 -2.38 -5.12 -3.90
C ASN A 7 -1.78 -3.99 -3.11
N VAL A 8 -0.73 -4.30 -2.36
CA VAL A 8 0.15 -3.35 -1.70
C VAL A 8 1.53 -3.55 -2.28
N ASP A 9 2.21 -2.47 -2.60
CA ASP A 9 3.61 -2.46 -3.04
C ASP A 9 4.35 -1.31 -2.36
N VAL A 10 5.64 -1.50 -2.14
CA VAL A 10 6.45 -0.55 -1.38
C VAL A 10 7.82 -0.36 -1.99
N VAL A 11 8.24 0.91 -2.05
CA VAL A 11 9.59 1.30 -2.45
C VAL A 11 10.30 1.99 -1.28
N CYS A 12 11.50 1.52 -0.95
CA CYS A 12 12.37 2.12 0.06
C CYS A 12 13.56 2.82 -0.61
N TYR A 13 13.73 4.11 -0.33
CA TYR A 13 14.86 4.90 -0.84
C TYR A 13 15.92 4.98 0.26
N SER A 14 16.83 4.01 0.28
CA SER A 14 17.86 3.85 1.31
C SER A 14 18.73 5.09 1.50
N GLU A 15 18.98 5.86 0.45
CA GLU A 15 19.78 7.10 0.49
C GLU A 15 19.00 8.30 1.04
N HIS A 16 17.67 8.30 0.94
CA HIS A 16 16.84 9.49 1.17
C HIS A 16 16.02 9.46 2.47
N ASN A 17 16.22 8.46 3.34
CA ASN A 17 15.45 8.27 4.59
C ASN A 17 13.93 8.32 4.37
N ILE A 18 13.47 7.79 3.24
CA ILE A 18 12.05 7.76 2.90
C ILE A 18 11.67 6.41 2.32
N TYR A 19 10.40 6.07 2.48
CA TYR A 19 9.76 5.00 1.76
C TYR A 19 8.35 5.42 1.34
N CYS A 20 7.85 4.83 0.26
CA CYS A 20 6.51 5.10 -0.27
C CYS A 20 5.73 3.80 -0.36
N VAL A 21 4.52 3.82 0.18
CA VAL A 21 3.54 2.74 0.04
C VAL A 21 2.58 3.10 -1.08
N GLY A 22 2.31 2.16 -1.98
CA GLY A 22 1.18 2.21 -2.90
C GLY A 22 0.23 1.05 -2.62
N ALA A 23 -1.08 1.28 -2.73
CA ALA A 23 -2.03 0.18 -2.84
C ALA A 23 -3.15 0.45 -3.84
N CYS A 24 -3.74 -0.64 -4.32
CA CYS A 24 -4.82 -0.66 -5.30
C CYS A 24 -5.89 -1.67 -4.89
N LEU A 25 -7.13 -1.20 -4.77
CA LEU A 25 -8.33 -2.01 -4.63
C LEU A 25 -8.98 -2.26 -5.97
N ARG A 26 -9.42 -3.50 -6.13
CA ARG A 26 -10.25 -3.93 -7.24
C ARG A 26 -11.43 -4.75 -6.73
N ASP A 27 -12.54 -4.68 -7.47
CA ASP A 27 -13.68 -5.55 -7.22
C ASP A 27 -13.38 -6.99 -7.66
N GLU A 28 -14.37 -7.87 -7.47
CA GLU A 28 -14.28 -9.28 -7.87
C GLU A 28 -14.08 -9.52 -9.36
N ASN A 29 -14.40 -8.52 -10.20
CA ASN A 29 -14.19 -8.54 -11.65
C ASN A 29 -12.87 -7.85 -12.04
N GLU A 30 -11.98 -7.63 -11.08
CA GLU A 30 -10.70 -6.93 -11.23
C GLU A 30 -10.83 -5.47 -11.71
N ARG A 31 -12.01 -4.86 -11.53
CA ARG A 31 -12.22 -3.46 -11.90
C ARG A 31 -11.67 -2.56 -10.80
N PHE A 32 -10.98 -1.50 -11.21
CA PHE A 32 -10.44 -0.50 -10.31
C PHE A 32 -11.55 0.11 -9.42
N VAL A 33 -11.30 0.14 -8.11
CA VAL A 33 -12.16 0.79 -7.12
C VAL A 33 -11.47 2.03 -6.58
N LYS A 34 -10.24 1.88 -6.08
CA LYS A 34 -9.49 2.95 -5.42
C LYS A 34 -7.99 2.64 -5.45
N ALA A 35 -7.16 3.67 -5.51
CA ALA A 35 -5.74 3.55 -5.20
C ALA A 35 -5.31 4.67 -4.25
N PHE A 36 -4.23 4.43 -3.53
CA PHE A 36 -3.57 5.46 -2.74
C PHE A 36 -2.06 5.31 -2.82
N VAL A 37 -1.37 6.43 -2.63
CA VAL A 37 0.08 6.47 -2.43
C VAL A 37 0.35 7.34 -1.21
N LYS A 38 1.21 6.88 -0.32
CA LYS A 38 1.63 7.66 0.85
C LYS A 38 3.13 7.55 1.05
N ARG A 39 3.76 8.70 1.20
CA ARG A 39 5.18 8.86 1.52
C ARG A 39 5.34 8.93 3.04
N TYR A 40 6.36 8.24 3.54
CA TYR A 40 6.75 8.22 4.93
C TYR A 40 8.23 8.53 5.06
N GLU A 41 8.60 9.07 6.22
CA GLU A 41 10.00 9.19 6.62
C GLU A 41 10.44 7.92 7.36
N GLY A 42 11.66 7.47 7.09
CA GLY A 42 12.26 6.29 7.70
C GLY A 42 12.95 5.36 6.70
N LYS A 43 13.67 4.37 7.24
CA LYS A 43 14.33 3.29 6.49
C LYS A 43 13.95 1.92 7.06
N PRO A 44 12.66 1.54 7.03
CA PRO A 44 12.27 0.20 7.39
C PRO A 44 12.92 -0.81 6.44
N LYS A 45 13.01 -2.06 6.87
CA LYS A 45 13.29 -3.17 5.94
C LYS A 45 12.08 -3.34 5.02
N ILE A 46 12.30 -3.87 3.82
CA ILE A 46 11.24 -3.93 2.80
C ILE A 46 9.98 -4.64 3.31
N TYR A 47 10.14 -5.75 4.06
CA TYR A 47 9.03 -6.50 4.63
C TYR A 47 8.28 -5.75 5.75
N GLU A 48 8.96 -4.88 6.49
CA GLU A 48 8.32 -4.01 7.49
C GLU A 48 7.50 -2.94 6.78
N ALA A 49 8.06 -2.40 5.71
CA ALA A 49 7.41 -1.38 4.88
C ALA A 49 6.14 -1.94 4.21
N GLU A 50 6.19 -3.16 3.67
CA GLU A 50 5.02 -3.88 3.12
C GLU A 50 3.94 -4.13 4.20
N ALA A 51 4.33 -4.58 5.39
CA ALA A 51 3.40 -4.77 6.50
C ALA A 51 2.72 -3.47 6.93
N ILE A 52 3.47 -2.36 7.00
CA ILE A 52 2.92 -1.03 7.23
C ILE A 52 1.93 -0.67 6.11
N GLY A 53 2.27 -0.96 4.86
CA GLY A 53 1.41 -0.66 3.73
C GLY A 53 0.05 -1.36 3.78
N LEU A 54 0.00 -2.57 4.33
CA LEU A 54 -1.24 -3.29 4.58
C LEU A 54 -2.06 -2.68 5.74
N LEU A 55 -1.39 -2.25 6.81
CA LEU A 55 -2.03 -1.69 8.01
C LEU A 55 -2.62 -0.30 7.77
N VAL A 56 -1.93 0.55 7.00
CA VAL A 56 -2.32 1.95 6.78
C VAL A 56 -3.34 2.12 5.66
N PHE A 57 -3.66 1.04 4.94
CA PHE A 57 -4.68 1.10 3.91
C PHE A 57 -6.07 1.03 4.53
N GLU A 58 -6.57 2.19 4.94
CA GLU A 58 -7.94 2.34 5.40
C GLU A 58 -8.90 2.31 4.19
N VAL A 59 -9.70 1.25 4.12
CA VAL A 59 -10.93 1.25 3.33
C VAL A 59 -11.88 2.16 4.08
N ALA A 60 -11.94 3.43 3.69
CA ALA A 60 -12.97 4.34 4.17
C ALA A 60 -14.34 3.70 3.87
N GLU A 61 -15.15 3.49 4.92
CA GLU A 61 -16.54 3.02 4.82
C GLU A 61 -17.39 3.89 3.90
#